data_AF-A0A8T6T408-F1
#
_entry.id   AF-A0A8T6T408-F1
#
_cell.length_a   1.000
_cell.length_b   1.000
_cell.length_c   1.000
_cell.angle_alpha   90.00
_cell.angle_beta   90.00
_cell.angle_gamma   90.00
#
_symmetry.space_group_name_H-M   'P 1'
#
loop_
_entity.id
_entity.type
_entity.pdbx_description
1 polymer ?
#
loop_
_entity_poly.entity_id
_entity_poly.type
_entity_poly.pdbx_seq_one_letter_code
_entity_poly.pdbx_strand_id
1 'polypeptide(L)' 'ESTVSGVVNVQGTATDPDGGPVTVRYAISVRDNWQEAVMDGDVWSFSWDTNPLPNQQYSIFVRADDGVH' A
#
# COMPACT_ATOMS: atom_id res chain seq x y z
N GLU A 1 15.99 6.43 2.42
CA GLU A 1 15.70 5.09 2.94
C GLU A 1 15.48 5.20 4.44
N SER A 2 14.70 4.30 5.03
CA SER A 2 14.43 4.27 6.46
C SER A 2 14.62 2.85 6.97
N THR A 3 15.24 2.71 8.14
CA THR A 3 15.28 1.43 8.87
C THR A 3 14.03 1.34 9.74
N VAL A 4 13.32 0.22 9.64
CA VAL A 4 12.08 -0.04 10.37
C VAL A 4 12.13 -1.44 11.00
N SER A 5 11.36 -1.64 12.07
CA SER A 5 11.27 -2.92 12.77
C SER A 5 9.91 -3.04 13.46
N GLY A 6 9.39 -4.26 13.57
CA GLY A 6 8.10 -4.53 14.19
C GLY A 6 6.95 -4.38 13.19
N VAL A 7 5.79 -3.93 13.67
CA VAL A 7 4.65 -3.63 12.80
C VAL A 7 4.77 -2.20 12.29
N VAL A 8 4.91 -2.05 10.98
CA VAL A 8 5.00 -0.76 10.29
C VAL A 8 3.65 -0.45 9.67
N ASN A 9 3.06 0.70 10.02
CA ASN A 9 1.84 1.17 9.37
C ASN A 9 2.19 2.10 8.20
N VAL A 10 1.75 1.74 6.99
CA VAL A 10 1.97 2.52 5.78
C VAL A 10 0.63 3.10 5.36
N GLN A 11 0.63 4.40 5.06
CA GLN A 11 -0.58 5.11 4.65
C GLN A 11 -0.30 6.18 3.61
N GLY A 12 -1.34 6.57 2.89
CA GLY A 12 -1.31 7.67 1.94
C GLY A 12 -2.72 8.09 1.54
N THR A 13 -2.82 8.91 0.50
CA THR A 13 -4.10 9.32 -0.07
C THR A 13 -4.20 8.92 -1.54
N ALA A 14 -5.42 8.66 -2.02
CA ALA A 14 -5.73 8.43 -3.42
C ALA A 14 -7.14 8.95 -3.74
N THR A 15 -7.29 9.66 -4.86
CA THR A 15 -8.53 10.35 -5.25
C THR A 15 -8.78 10.20 -6.74
N ASP A 16 -10.05 10.05 -7.12
CA ASP A 16 -10.52 10.10 -8.51
C ASP A 16 -11.04 11.52 -8.83
N PRO A 17 -10.40 12.24 -9.79
CA PRO A 17 -10.84 13.59 -10.19
C PRO A 17 -12.24 13.66 -10.81
N ASP A 18 -12.69 12.60 -11.46
CA ASP A 18 -14.00 12.54 -12.13
C ASP A 18 -15.11 12.11 -11.17
N GLY A 19 -14.73 11.64 -9.98
CA GLY A 19 -15.60 11.25 -8.90
C GLY A 19 -15.95 9.76 -8.97
N GLY A 20 -15.54 9.02 -7.94
CA GLY A 20 -15.71 7.58 -7.91
C GLY A 20 -14.91 6.94 -6.78
N PRO A 21 -15.20 5.68 -6.43
CA PRO A 21 -14.41 4.95 -5.45
C PRO A 21 -13.05 4.56 -6.05
N VAL A 22 -11.96 4.94 -5.38
CA VAL A 22 -10.61 4.49 -5.74
C VAL A 22 -10.30 3.18 -5.01
N THR A 23 -9.66 2.24 -5.69
CA THR A 23 -9.08 1.06 -5.05
C THR A 23 -7.56 1.16 -5.05
N VAL A 24 -6.93 0.97 -3.89
CA VAL A 24 -5.47 0.95 -3.76
C VAL A 24 -4.98 -0.48 -3.52
N ARG A 25 -3.94 -0.86 -4.25
CA ARG A 25 -3.24 -2.14 -4.09
C ARG A 25 -1.76 -1.93 -3.85
N TYR A 26 -1.16 -2.80 -3.05
CA TYR A 26 0.27 -2.78 -2.75
C TYR A 26 0.94 -4.14 -2.98
N ALA A 27 2.25 -4.12 -3.19
CA ALA A 27 3.10 -5.31 -3.25
C ALA A 27 4.46 -5.00 -2.60
N ILE A 28 5.08 -6.00 -1.98
CA ILE A 28 6.34 -5.84 -1.22
C ILE A 28 7.46 -6.62 -1.91
N SER A 29 8.60 -5.97 -2.09
CA SER A 29 9.83 -6.43 -2.78
C SER A 29 9.72 -6.73 -4.27
N VAL A 30 8.61 -7.28 -4.73
CA VAL A 30 8.35 -7.59 -6.14
C VAL A 30 6.97 -7.08 -6.55
N ARG A 31 6.80 -6.65 -7.81
CA ARG A 31 5.51 -6.18 -8.35
C ARG A 31 4.55 -7.33 -8.70
N ASP A 32 4.43 -8.29 -7.79
CA ASP A 32 3.61 -9.49 -7.90
C ASP A 32 2.82 -9.71 -6.60
N ASN A 33 1.76 -10.51 -6.64
CA ASN A 33 0.89 -10.81 -5.49
C ASN A 33 0.31 -9.54 -4.83
N TRP A 34 -0.27 -8.68 -5.64
CA TRP A 34 -0.89 -7.43 -5.19
C TRP A 34 -1.99 -7.71 -4.15
N GLN A 35 -1.90 -7.00 -3.02
CA GLN A 35 -2.87 -7.03 -1.93
C GLN A 35 -3.67 -5.73 -1.93
N GLU A 36 -4.95 -5.79 -1.54
CA GLU A 36 -5.77 -4.59 -1.39
C GLU A 36 -5.46 -3.89 -0.06
N ALA A 37 -5.28 -2.57 -0.14
CA ALA A 37 -5.17 -1.73 1.04
C ALA A 37 -6.56 -1.46 1.64
N VAL A 38 -6.59 -1.13 2.92
CA VAL A 38 -7.81 -0.66 3.59
C VAL A 38 -8.05 0.79 3.16
N MET A 39 -9.26 1.08 2.66
CA MET A 39 -9.70 2.43 2.31
C MET A 39 -10.57 3.02 3.42
N ASP A 40 -10.35 4.29 3.75
CA ASP A 40 -11.19 5.14 4.61
C ASP A 40 -11.34 6.52 3.94
N GLY A 41 -12.38 6.67 3.12
CA GLY A 41 -12.51 7.80 2.20
C GLY A 41 -11.34 7.83 1.21
N ASP A 42 -10.64 8.97 1.16
CA ASP A 42 -9.48 9.18 0.29
C ASP A 42 -8.18 8.64 0.90
N VAL A 43 -8.20 8.15 2.15
CA VAL A 43 -7.03 7.62 2.84
C VAL A 43 -6.95 6.11 2.63
N TRP A 44 -5.76 5.63 2.27
CA TRP A 44 -5.47 4.20 2.21
C TRP A 44 -4.41 3.82 3.23
N SER A 45 -4.48 2.60 3.75
CA SER A 45 -3.47 2.08 4.67
C SER A 45 -3.30 0.57 4.62
N PHE A 46 -2.14 0.10 5.04
CA PHE A 46 -1.90 -1.31 5.36
C PHE A 46 -0.83 -1.44 6.45
N SER A 47 -0.90 -2.55 7.18
CA SER A 47 0.10 -2.92 8.19
C SER A 47 1.07 -3.97 7.64
N TRP A 48 2.35 -3.74 7.84
CA TRP A 48 3.42 -4.65 7.43
C TRP A 48 4.18 -5.11 8.67
N ASP A 49 4.03 -6.39 9.03
CA ASP A 49 4.82 -7.01 10.09
C ASP A 49 6.20 -7.42 9.55
N THR A 50 7.24 -6.74 10.03
CA THR A 50 8.64 -7.01 9.64
C THR A 50 9.35 -7.97 10.57
N ASN A 51 8.76 -8.34 11.72
CA ASN A 51 9.39 -9.26 12.67
C ASN A 51 9.83 -10.60 12.06
N PRO A 52 9.06 -11.25 11.15
CA PRO A 52 9.47 -12.52 10.58
C PRO A 52 10.46 -12.38 9.40
N LEU A 53 10.80 -11.16 9.00
CA LEU A 53 11.57 -10.89 7.78
C LEU A 53 13.06 -10.66 8.09
N PRO A 54 13.98 -11.13 7.23
CA PRO A 54 15.40 -10.80 7.34
C PRO A 54 15.67 -9.29 7.28
N ASN A 55 16.73 -8.85 7.93
CA ASN A 55 17.22 -7.48 7.80
C ASN A 55 17.86 -7.28 6.42
N GLN A 56 17.11 -6.67 5.50
CA GLN A 56 17.56 -6.33 4.15
C GLN A 56 16.74 -5.17 3.60
N GLN A 57 17.04 -4.77 2.36
CA GLN A 57 16.24 -3.76 1.66
C GLN A 57 14.94 -4.37 1.13
N TYR A 58 13.85 -3.64 1.34
CA TYR A 58 12.52 -3.94 0.80
C TYR A 58 12.03 -2.72 0.01
N SER A 59 11.29 -2.98 -1.07
CA SER A 59 10.60 -1.95 -1.84
C SER A 59 9.09 -2.12 -1.66
N ILE A 60 8.37 -1.03 -1.45
CA ILE A 60 6.90 -1.03 -1.44
C ILE A 60 6.43 -0.44 -2.76
N PHE A 61 5.67 -1.21 -3.51
CA PHE A 61 5.01 -0.76 -4.72
C PHE A 61 3.54 -0.53 -4.40
N VAL A 62 2.98 0.58 -4.91
CA VAL A 62 1.59 0.95 -4.73
C VAL A 62 1.00 1.33 -6.08
N ARG A 63 -0.26 0.97 -6.31
CA ARG A 63 -1.05 1.42 -7.47
C ARG A 63 -2.47 1.76 -7.02
N ALA A 64 -3.04 2.76 -7.66
CA ALA A 64 -4.44 3.13 -7.52
C ALA A 64 -5.18 2.81 -8.83
N ASP A 65 -6.43 2.40 -8.70
CA ASP A 65 -7.37 2.15 -9.79
C ASP A 65 -8.60 3.03 -9.53
N ASP A 66 -8.95 3.89 -10.48
CA ASP A 66 -10.09 4.82 -10.43
C ASP A 66 -11.42 4.14 -10.83
N GLY A 67 -11.38 2.84 -11.14
CA GLY A 67 -12.54 2.05 -11.53
C GLY A 67 -12.75 2.04 -13.04
N VAL A 68 -14.00 1.77 -13.45
CA VAL A 68 -14.39 1.75 -14.87
C VAL A 68 -15.33 2.92 -15.11
N HIS A 69 -14.95 3.84 -15.99
CA HIS A 69 -15.78 4.94 -16.49
C HIS A 69 -16.55 4.55 -17.76
#